data_AF-D2SAN6-F1
#
_entry.id   AF-D2SAN6-F1
#
_cell.length_a   1.000
_cell.length_b   1.000
_cell.length_c   1.000
_cell.angle_alpha   90.00
_cell.angle_beta   90.00
_cell.angle_gamma   90.00
#
_symmetry.space_group_name_H-M   'P 1'
#
loop_
_entity.id
_entity.type
_entity.pdbx_description
1 polymer ?
#
loop_
_entity_poly.entity_id
_entity_poly.type
_entity_poly.pdbx_seq_one_letter_code
_entity_poly.pdbx_strand_id
1 'polypeptide(L)'
;MELAHRREKPIAGIAHALRIVESCLWRWLEQDDIDAGRAEGLSTDERAESVRLRRCTPTRLGLGLACGRKRVARLKRTAGLTGVCHRRRH
;
A
#
# COMPACT_ATOMS: atom_id res chain seq x y z
N MET A 1 -9.64 16.10 -6.71
CA MET A 1 -9.06 16.48 -8.02
C MET A 1 -10.05 16.03 -9.08
N GLU A 2 -10.89 16.95 -9.55
CA GLU A 2 -11.99 16.66 -10.49
C GLU A 2 -11.47 16.69 -11.93
N LEU A 3 -10.74 15.65 -12.36
CA LEU A 3 -10.13 15.61 -13.71
C LEU A 3 -10.55 14.40 -14.56
N ALA A 4 -11.33 13.46 -14.04
CA ALA A 4 -11.62 12.21 -14.76
C ALA A 4 -13.01 12.11 -15.42
N HIS A 5 -13.96 13.02 -15.13
CA HIS A 5 -15.34 12.87 -15.66
C HIS A 5 -15.66 13.67 -16.92
N ARG A 6 -14.76 14.54 -17.41
CA ARG A 6 -14.86 15.14 -18.75
C ARG A 6 -14.07 14.30 -19.73
N ARG A 7 -14.79 13.45 -20.49
CA ARG A 7 -14.28 12.61 -21.60
C ARG A 7 -13.76 13.43 -22.80
N GLU A 8 -13.09 14.54 -22.57
CA GLU A 8 -12.65 15.45 -23.64
C GLU A 8 -11.31 15.03 -24.27
N LYS A 9 -10.52 14.18 -23.60
CA LYS A 9 -9.24 13.68 -24.13
C LYS A 9 -9.05 12.19 -23.84
N PRO A 10 -8.58 11.39 -24.81
CA PRO A 10 -8.23 10.00 -24.56
C PRO A 10 -7.09 9.91 -23.53
N ILE A 11 -7.14 8.92 -22.63
CA ILE A 11 -6.17 8.69 -21.55
C ILE A 11 -4.73 8.64 -22.09
N ALA A 12 -4.53 8.01 -23.25
CA ALA A 12 -3.25 8.00 -23.96
C ALA A 12 -2.73 9.41 -24.31
N GLY A 13 -3.61 10.32 -24.72
CA GLY A 13 -3.24 11.71 -25.03
C GLY A 13 -2.85 12.50 -23.78
N ILE A 14 -3.53 12.25 -22.66
CA ILE A 14 -3.19 12.84 -21.35
C ILE A 14 -1.85 12.30 -20.86
N ALA A 15 -1.64 10.98 -20.95
CA ALA A 15 -0.37 10.34 -20.58
C ALA A 15 0.82 10.90 -21.39
N HIS A 16 0.64 11.04 -22.71
CA HIS A 16 1.65 11.64 -23.59
C HIS A 16 1.95 13.10 -23.23
N ALA A 17 0.92 13.92 -22.98
CA ALA A 17 1.09 15.32 -22.57
C ALA A 17 1.83 15.46 -21.22
N LEU A 18 1.56 14.53 -20.29
CA LEU A 18 2.24 14.46 -18.99
C LEU A 18 3.61 13.76 -19.05
N ARG A 19 4.00 13.24 -20.22
CA ARG A 19 5.22 12.44 -20.44
C ARG A 19 5.35 11.25 -19.48
N ILE A 20 4.23 10.62 -19.16
CA ILE A 20 4.16 9.39 -18.36
C ILE A 20 3.66 8.23 -19.20
N VAL A 21 3.98 7.01 -18.77
CA VAL A 21 3.42 5.81 -19.40
C VAL A 21 1.94 5.70 -19.04
N GLU A 22 1.12 5.29 -19.99
CA GLU A 22 -0.34 5.19 -19.83
C GLU A 22 -0.74 4.30 -18.64
N SER A 23 -0.02 3.21 -18.39
CA SER A 23 -0.24 2.33 -17.25
C SER A 23 -0.10 3.03 -15.89
N CYS A 24 0.74 4.06 -15.78
CA CYS A 24 0.82 4.86 -14.55
C CYS A 24 -0.46 5.66 -14.33
N LEU A 25 -1.02 6.23 -15.40
CA LEU A 25 -2.25 7.02 -15.33
C LEU A 25 -3.45 6.14 -14.96
N TRP A 26 -3.56 4.93 -15.55
CA TRP A 26 -4.58 3.95 -15.17
C TRP A 26 -4.51 3.60 -13.69
N ARG A 27 -3.31 3.37 -13.15
CA ARG A 27 -3.13 3.04 -11.73
C ARG A 27 -3.47 4.20 -10.80
N TRP A 28 -3.31 5.44 -11.26
CA TRP A 28 -3.72 6.62 -10.49
C TRP A 28 -5.23 6.79 -10.48
N LEU A 29 -5.89 6.55 -11.61
CA LEU A 29 -7.36 6.57 -11.69
C LEU A 29 -7.98 5.48 -10.83
N GLU A 30 -7.43 4.26 -10.88
CA GLU A 30 -7.86 3.15 -10.01
C GLU A 30 -7.68 3.49 -8.53
N GLN A 31 -6.54 4.09 -8.15
CA GLN A 31 -6.33 4.54 -6.77
C GLN A 31 -7.27 5.69 -6.38
N ASP A 32 -7.60 6.62 -7.28
CA ASP A 32 -8.59 7.68 -7.03
C ASP A 32 -10.00 7.11 -6.85
N ASP A 33 -10.37 6.09 -7.63
CA ASP A 33 -11.63 5.36 -7.45
C ASP A 33 -11.68 4.65 -6.09
N ILE A 34 -10.58 4.05 -5.64
CA ILE A 34 -10.46 3.46 -4.31
C ILE A 34 -10.55 4.55 -3.23
N ASP A 35 -9.80 5.65 -3.38
CA ASP A 35 -9.76 6.75 -2.40
C ASP A 35 -11.12 7.47 -2.30
N ALA A 36 -11.90 7.49 -3.37
CA ALA A 36 -13.26 8.02 -3.39
C ALA A 36 -14.34 7.00 -2.99
N GLY A 37 -13.95 5.76 -2.65
CA GLY A 37 -14.87 4.69 -2.26
C GLY A 37 -15.73 4.14 -3.40
N ARG A 38 -15.36 4.39 -4.66
CA ARG A 38 -16.03 3.86 -5.86
C ARG A 38 -15.55 2.47 -6.26
N ALA A 39 -14.37 2.07 -5.78
CA ALA A 39 -13.78 0.77 -6.01
C ALA A 39 -13.28 0.15 -4.69
N GLU A 40 -13.27 -1.18 -4.62
CA GLU A 40 -12.70 -1.91 -3.47
C GLU A 40 -11.18 -1.86 -3.50
N GLY A 41 -10.55 -1.58 -2.36
CA GLY A 41 -9.10 -1.55 -2.24
C GLY A 41 -8.64 -0.84 -0.98
N LEU A 42 -7.32 -0.75 -0.79
CA LEU A 42 -6.73 0.07 0.26
C LEU A 42 -6.56 1.50 -0.25
N SER A 43 -7.25 2.43 0.39
CA SER A 43 -7.06 3.85 0.12
C SER A 43 -5.66 4.29 0.52
N THR A 44 -5.25 5.42 -0.03
CA THR A 44 -3.99 6.08 0.27
C THR A 44 -3.88 6.40 1.77
N ASP A 45 -4.99 6.79 2.40
CA ASP A 45 -5.04 7.15 3.82
C ASP A 45 -4.92 5.90 4.72
N GLU A 46 -5.69 4.84 4.45
CA GLU A 46 -5.57 3.56 5.16
C GLU A 46 -4.18 2.94 5.03
N ARG A 47 -3.54 3.12 3.87
CA ARG A 47 -2.16 2.70 3.64
C ARG A 47 -1.18 3.54 4.45
N ALA A 48 -1.37 4.86 4.52
CA ALA A 48 -0.56 5.75 5.33
C ALA A 48 -0.71 5.42 6.83
N GLU A 49 -1.93 5.18 7.30
CA GLU A 49 -2.21 4.74 8.66
C GLU A 49 -1.56 3.38 8.94
N SER A 50 -1.69 2.40 8.05
CA SER A 50 -1.01 1.11 8.16
C SER A 50 0.50 1.26 8.30
N VAL A 51 1.11 2.19 7.57
CA VAL A 51 2.55 2.48 7.69
C VAL A 51 2.88 3.16 9.01
N ARG A 52 2.08 4.15 9.45
CA ARG A 52 2.23 4.80 10.76
C ARG A 52 2.14 3.78 11.88
N LEU A 53 1.11 2.93 11.86
CA LEU A 53 0.93 1.83 12.81
C LEU A 53 2.11 0.87 12.76
N ARG A 54 2.64 0.47 11.59
CA ARG A 54 3.83 -0.39 11.52
C ARG A 54 5.11 0.26 12.05
N ARG A 55 5.22 1.59 11.99
CA ARG A 55 6.36 2.35 12.51
C ARG A 55 6.27 2.57 14.01
N CYS A 56 5.07 2.92 14.49
CA CYS A 56 4.80 3.21 15.90
C CYS A 56 4.55 1.94 16.72
N THR A 57 4.08 0.86 16.09
CA THR A 57 3.94 -0.45 16.72
C THR A 57 5.09 -1.35 16.25
N PRO A 58 6.06 -1.68 17.12
CA PRO A 58 6.96 -2.78 16.82
C PRO A 58 6.10 -4.03 16.58
N THR A 59 6.42 -4.77 15.51
CA THR A 59 5.63 -5.89 14.98
C THR A 59 4.92 -6.67 16.08
N ARG A 60 3.61 -6.45 16.23
CA ARG A 60 2.76 -7.24 17.14
C ARG A 60 2.90 -8.70 16.72
N LEU A 61 3.49 -9.52 17.57
CA LEU A 61 3.09 -10.93 17.70
C LEU A 61 1.67 -11.06 18.29
N GLY A 62 0.84 -10.01 18.25
CA GLY A 62 -0.44 -9.91 18.96
C GLY A 62 -0.33 -9.62 20.46
N LEU A 63 0.88 -9.40 21.01
CA LEU A 63 1.12 -9.46 22.46
C LEU A 63 1.30 -8.11 23.18
N GLY A 64 1.05 -6.96 22.53
CA GLY A 64 1.12 -5.65 23.20
C GLY A 64 2.50 -5.20 23.71
N LEU A 65 3.58 -5.92 23.38
CA LEU A 65 4.93 -5.65 23.88
C LEU A 65 5.74 -4.77 22.92
N ALA A 66 6.37 -3.71 23.45
CA ALA A 66 7.38 -2.93 22.74
C ALA A 66 8.69 -3.74 22.58
N CYS A 67 8.70 -4.69 21.65
CA CYS A 67 9.85 -5.56 21.39
C CYS A 67 10.58 -5.15 20.10
N GLY A 68 11.83 -4.73 20.21
CA GLY A 68 12.64 -4.40 19.03
C GLY A 68 12.75 -5.57 18.04
N ARG A 69 12.91 -5.26 16.75
CA ARG A 69 12.94 -6.23 15.63
C ARG A 69 13.87 -7.44 15.88
N LYS A 70 15.05 -7.22 16.45
CA LYS A 70 16.01 -8.30 16.81
C LYS A 70 15.47 -9.24 17.88
N ARG A 71 14.77 -8.70 18.89
CA ARG A 71 14.12 -9.46 19.96
C ARG A 71 12.94 -10.27 19.41
N VAL A 72 12.13 -9.68 18.53
CA VAL A 72 11.04 -10.40 17.83
C VAL A 72 11.59 -11.58 17.01
N ALA A 73 12.65 -11.37 16.23
CA ALA A 73 13.28 -12.43 15.45
C ALA A 73 13.86 -13.57 16.32
N ARG A 74 14.38 -13.24 17.52
CA ARG A 74 14.85 -14.24 18.48
C ARG A 74 13.69 -15.04 19.07
N LEU A 75 12.65 -14.36 19.57
CA LEU A 75 11.47 -15.02 20.14
C LEU A 75 10.76 -15.93 19.14
N LYS A 76 10.62 -15.49 17.89
CA LYS A 76 10.07 -16.31 16.80
C LYS A 76 10.86 -17.60 16.59
N ARG A 77 12.20 -17.54 16.58
CA ARG A 77 13.05 -18.72 16.48
C ARG A 77 12.85 -19.68 17.66
N THR A 78 12.79 -19.16 18.88
CA THR A 78 12.56 -19.98 20.09
C THR A 78 11.19 -20.65 20.07
N ALA A 79 10.16 -19.98 19.56
CA ALA A 79 8.80 -20.51 19.46
C ALA A 79 8.56 -21.36 18.19
N GLY A 80 9.57 -21.59 17.35
CA GLY A 80 9.41 -22.30 16.08
C GLY A 80 8.54 -21.56 15.05
N LEU A 81 8.27 -20.28 15.24
CA LEU A 81 7.42 -19.48 14.37
C LEU A 81 8.22 -18.90 13.20
N THR A 82 7.86 -19.26 11.97
CA THR A 82 8.42 -18.64 10.78
C THR A 82 7.67 -17.35 10.44
N GLY A 83 8.38 -16.23 10.30
CA GLY A 83 7.75 -14.95 9.97
C GLY A 83 7.23 -14.90 8.54
N VAL A 84 6.14 -14.17 8.31
CA VAL A 84 5.54 -13.90 6.97
C VAL A 84 6.42 -12.95 6.12
N CYS A 85 7.61 -12.60 6.61
CA CYS A 85 8.51 -11.70 5.91
C CYS A 85 9.32 -12.50 4.89
N HIS A 86 8.93 -12.35 3.62
CA HIS A 86 9.58 -12.85 2.39
C HIS A 86 9.10 -14.21 1.87
N ARG A 87 7.88 -14.26 1.34
CA ARG A 87 7.66 -15.01 0.10
C ARG A 87 7.62 -14.01 -1.05
N ARG A 88 8.76 -13.75 -1.69
CA ARG A 88 8.73 -13.20 -3.06
C ARG A 88 7.99 -14.25 -3.88
N ARG A 89 6.83 -13.86 -4.42
CA ARG A 89 6.19 -14.66 -5.46
C ARG A 89 7.10 -14.58 -6.69
N HIS A 90 7.50 -15.75 -7.18
CA HIS A 90 8.23 -15.90 -8.43
C HIS A 90 7.23 -16.04 -9.58
#